data_AF-A0A076FBQ7-F1
#
_entry.id   AF-A0A076FBQ7-F1
#
_cell.length_a   1.000
_cell.length_b   1.000
_cell.length_c   1.000
_cell.angle_alpha   90.00
_cell.angle_beta   90.00
_cell.angle_gamma   90.00
#
_symmetry.space_group_name_H-M   'P 1'
#
loop_
_entity.id
_entity.type
_entity.pdbx_description
1 polymer ?
#
loop_
_entity_poly.entity_id
_entity_poly.type
_entity_poly.pdbx_seq_one_letter_code
_entity_poly.pdbx_strand_id
1 'polypeptide(L)'
;MKKGFTMIELVFVIVILGILASIAVPKLAATRDDAEVIKAVVEMKDAITQLTAYYTVNGKFLTVANGDTGGAQMDIMSPLIKEIKNRPAGKRWVDCVNMKVSNAEGLIKIVELNTPNNSPFCKALKETQALKDWTKQTQDNGGIKVGGYSLFQENSDN
;
A
#
# COMPACT_ATOMS: atom_id res chain seq x y z
N MET A 1 -40.36 -46.66 4.05
CA MET A 1 -39.47 -46.60 5.23
C MET A 1 -38.31 -45.67 4.89
N LYS A 2 -38.23 -44.49 5.52
CA LYS A 2 -37.09 -43.58 5.33
C LYS A 2 -35.90 -44.18 6.07
N LYS A 3 -34.84 -44.58 5.36
CA LYS A 3 -33.58 -44.96 5.99
C LYS A 3 -33.00 -43.70 6.65
N GLY A 4 -33.05 -43.66 7.98
CA GLY A 4 -32.42 -42.60 8.76
C GLY A 4 -30.91 -42.75 8.69
N PHE A 5 -30.20 -41.62 8.60
CA PHE A 5 -28.75 -41.57 8.74
C PHE A 5 -28.37 -42.11 10.12
N THR A 6 -27.34 -42.96 10.20
CA THR A 6 -26.92 -43.51 11.49
C THR A 6 -26.15 -42.45 12.29
N MET A 7 -26.27 -42.49 13.62
CA MET A 7 -25.48 -41.63 14.53
C MET A 7 -23.98 -41.78 14.24
N ILE A 8 -23.53 -43.00 13.91
CA ILE A 8 -22.12 -43.29 13.68
C ILE A 8 -21.59 -42.69 12.37
N GLU A 9 -22.38 -42.66 11.30
CA GLU A 9 -22.00 -41.98 10.06
C GLU A 9 -21.82 -40.48 10.28
N LEU A 10 -22.70 -39.86 11.09
CA LEU A 10 -22.59 -38.44 11.39
C LEU A 10 -21.33 -38.12 12.21
N VAL A 11 -21.01 -38.96 13.20
CA VAL A 11 -19.79 -38.82 14.01
C VAL A 11 -18.52 -38.98 13.17
N PHE A 12 -18.48 -39.94 12.23
CA PHE A 12 -17.31 -40.12 11.38
C PHE A 12 -17.06 -38.92 10.46
N VAL A 13 -18.13 -38.31 9.93
CA VAL A 13 -18.03 -37.12 9.08
C VAL A 13 -17.44 -35.93 9.84
N ILE A 14 -17.90 -35.63 11.06
CA ILE A 14 -17.37 -34.50 11.83
C ILE A 14 -15.90 -34.72 12.25
N VAL A 15 -15.49 -35.97 12.49
CA VAL A 15 -14.10 -36.30 12.81
C VAL A 15 -13.19 -36.04 11.60
N ILE A 16 -13.58 -36.51 10.41
CA ILE A 16 -12.82 -36.24 9.18
C ILE A 16 -12.75 -34.74 8.90
N LEU A 17 -13.88 -34.01 9.00
CA LEU A 17 -13.90 -32.56 8.81
C LEU A 17 -13.03 -31.84 9.85
N GLY A 18 -12.98 -32.31 11.09
CA GLY A 18 -12.11 -31.77 12.14
C GLY A 18 -10.62 -31.92 11.81
N ILE A 19 -10.21 -33.09 11.30
CA ILE A 19 -8.82 -33.34 10.90
C ILE A 19 -8.43 -32.49 9.69
N LEU A 20 -9.31 -32.39 8.67
CA LEU A 20 -9.03 -31.56 7.50
C LEU A 20 -8.99 -30.07 7.85
N ALA A 21 -9.87 -29.61 8.74
CA ALA A 21 -9.90 -28.22 9.18
C ALA A 21 -8.64 -27.80 9.95
N SER A 22 -8.10 -28.67 10.81
CA SER A 22 -6.90 -28.35 11.61
C SER A 22 -5.66 -28.08 10.75
N ILE A 23 -5.53 -28.75 9.60
CA ILE A 23 -4.45 -28.53 8.64
C ILE A 23 -4.72 -27.31 7.74
N ALA A 24 -5.98 -27.11 7.34
CA ALA A 24 -6.34 -26.05 6.40
C ALA A 24 -6.33 -24.64 7.03
N VAL A 25 -6.83 -24.48 8.26
CA VAL A 25 -6.95 -23.18 8.94
C VAL A 25 -5.62 -22.41 9.06
N PRO A 26 -4.52 -22.98 9.59
CA PRO A 26 -3.27 -22.23 9.73
C PRO A 26 -2.67 -21.82 8.39
N LYS A 27 -2.82 -22.66 7.34
CA LYS A 27 -2.37 -22.33 5.99
C LYS A 27 -3.15 -21.16 5.41
N LEU A 28 -4.48 -21.17 5.57
CA LEU A 28 -5.35 -20.09 5.09
C LEU A 28 -5.09 -18.78 5.84
N ALA A 29 -4.79 -18.82 7.14
CA ALA A 29 -4.46 -17.63 7.91
C ALA A 29 -3.21 -16.94 7.35
N ALA A 30 -2.12 -17.68 7.15
CA ALA A 30 -0.88 -17.13 6.59
C ALA A 30 -1.07 -16.55 5.19
N THR A 31 -1.78 -17.25 4.30
CA THR A 31 -2.04 -16.75 2.93
C THR A 31 -2.89 -15.48 2.91
N ARG A 32 -3.80 -15.29 3.87
CA ARG A 32 -4.60 -14.07 3.97
C ARG A 32 -3.77 -12.86 4.35
N ASP A 33 -2.86 -13.02 5.32
CA ASP A 33 -1.98 -11.94 5.74
C ASP A 33 -1.01 -11.54 4.60
N ASP A 34 -0.44 -12.53 3.89
CA ASP A 34 0.40 -12.28 2.71
C ASP A 34 -0.38 -11.56 1.60
N ALA A 35 -1.61 -11.98 1.32
CA ALA A 35 -2.46 -11.37 0.30
C ALA A 35 -2.78 -9.89 0.61
N GLU A 36 -2.94 -9.54 1.89
CA GLU A 36 -3.15 -8.16 2.30
C GLU A 36 -1.91 -7.28 2.11
N VAL A 37 -0.71 -7.81 2.36
CA VAL A 37 0.55 -7.11 2.08
C VAL A 37 0.69 -6.86 0.58
N ILE A 38 0.42 -7.85 -0.25
CA ILE A 38 0.45 -7.70 -1.71
C ILE A 38 -0.59 -6.68 -2.19
N LYS A 39 -1.80 -6.72 -1.63
CA LYS A 39 -2.86 -5.74 -1.93
C LYS A 39 -2.39 -4.32 -1.61
N ALA A 40 -1.76 -4.11 -0.46
CA ALA A 40 -1.21 -2.82 -0.09
C ALA A 40 -0.15 -2.33 -1.08
N VAL A 41 0.73 -3.20 -1.57
CA VAL A 41 1.73 -2.84 -2.58
C VAL A 41 1.08 -2.43 -3.91
N VAL A 42 0.04 -3.14 -4.35
CA VAL A 42 -0.73 -2.77 -5.55
C VAL A 42 -1.41 -1.41 -5.37
N GLU A 43 -2.01 -1.17 -4.20
CA GLU A 43 -2.61 0.13 -3.86
C GLU A 43 -1.57 1.27 -3.86
N MET A 44 -0.36 1.02 -3.35
CA MET A 44 0.73 2.00 -3.42
C MET A 44 1.14 2.30 -4.88
N LYS A 45 1.23 1.27 -5.74
CA LYS A 45 1.50 1.48 -7.18
C LYS A 45 0.43 2.32 -7.84
N ASP A 46 -0.83 2.05 -7.53
CA ASP A 46 -1.95 2.80 -8.10
C ASP A 46 -1.92 4.26 -7.61
N ALA A 47 -1.64 4.49 -6.32
CA ALA A 47 -1.46 5.83 -5.78
C ALA A 47 -0.31 6.60 -6.45
N ILE A 48 0.85 5.96 -6.67
CA ILE A 48 1.97 6.57 -7.42
C ILE A 48 1.55 6.92 -8.85
N THR A 49 0.78 6.04 -9.50
CA THR A 49 0.26 6.24 -10.86
C THR A 49 -0.71 7.42 -10.91
N GLN A 50 -1.62 7.54 -9.94
CA GLN A 50 -2.55 8.66 -9.83
C GLN A 50 -1.82 9.99 -9.59
N LEU A 51 -0.81 10.00 -8.71
CA LEU A 51 0.04 11.17 -8.48
C LEU A 51 0.81 11.57 -9.75
N THR A 52 1.31 10.58 -10.50
CA THR A 52 2.01 10.78 -11.76
C THR A 52 1.10 11.35 -12.84
N ALA A 53 -0.12 10.81 -12.97
CA ALA A 53 -1.12 11.31 -13.89
C ALA A 53 -1.51 12.76 -13.54
N TYR A 54 -1.69 13.06 -12.24
CA TYR A 54 -1.99 14.42 -11.79
C TYR A 54 -0.90 15.41 -12.19
N TYR A 55 0.37 15.05 -11.94
CA TYR A 55 1.51 15.89 -12.31
C TYR A 55 1.62 16.09 -13.82
N THR A 56 1.33 15.06 -14.61
CA THR A 56 1.35 15.14 -16.08
C THR A 56 0.29 16.11 -16.60
N VAL A 57 -0.89 16.15 -15.98
CA VAL A 57 -2.00 17.04 -16.40
C VAL A 57 -1.79 18.48 -15.90
N ASN A 58 -1.32 18.65 -14.67
CA ASN A 58 -1.26 19.97 -14.02
C ASN A 58 0.12 20.63 -14.05
N GLY A 59 1.17 19.89 -14.44
CA GLY A 59 2.57 20.33 -14.45
C GLY A 59 3.18 20.55 -13.05
N LYS A 60 2.38 20.40 -11.98
CA LYS A 60 2.79 20.58 -10.59
C LYS A 60 1.96 19.69 -9.66
N PHE A 61 2.56 19.28 -8.56
CA PHE A 61 1.87 18.71 -7.42
C PHE A 61 1.23 19.80 -6.55
N LEU A 62 0.18 19.44 -5.80
CA LEU A 62 -0.47 20.34 -4.85
C LEU A 62 0.32 20.45 -3.54
N THR A 63 1.38 21.26 -3.47
CA THR A 63 2.21 21.42 -2.26
C THR A 63 1.64 22.41 -1.23
N VAL A 64 1.85 22.16 0.07
CA VAL A 64 1.77 23.21 1.11
C VAL A 64 2.99 24.14 0.99
N ALA A 65 2.90 25.34 1.60
CA ALA A 65 3.90 26.40 1.54
C ALA A 65 5.35 25.99 1.88
N ASN A 66 5.56 24.86 2.58
CA ASN A 66 6.88 24.32 2.92
C ASN A 66 7.50 23.40 1.85
N GLY A 67 6.92 23.31 0.65
CA GLY A 67 7.48 22.55 -0.49
C GLY A 67 7.38 21.02 -0.39
N ASP A 68 7.01 20.50 0.78
CA ASP A 68 6.74 19.09 1.07
C ASP A 68 5.24 18.92 1.36
N THR A 69 4.53 18.20 0.51
CA THR A 69 3.15 17.78 0.78
C THR A 69 3.08 16.72 1.86
N GLY A 70 2.32 16.98 2.91
CA GLY A 70 1.84 15.97 3.84
C GLY A 70 0.36 15.68 3.63
N GLY A 71 -0.01 14.39 3.63
CA GLY A 71 -1.33 13.87 3.98
C GLY A 71 -2.54 14.40 3.18
N ALA A 72 -3.02 15.60 3.51
CA ALA A 72 -4.32 16.13 3.07
C ALA A 72 -4.38 16.50 1.58
N GLN A 73 -3.28 16.99 0.99
CA GLN A 73 -3.25 17.31 -0.44
C GLN A 73 -3.15 16.06 -1.31
N MET A 74 -2.52 15.00 -0.80
CA MET A 74 -2.53 13.68 -1.48
C MET A 74 -3.93 13.07 -1.57
N ASP A 75 -4.84 13.40 -0.65
CA ASP A 75 -6.24 12.93 -0.71
C ASP A 75 -7.03 13.57 -1.85
N ILE A 76 -6.60 14.75 -2.32
CA ILE A 76 -7.19 15.45 -3.47
C ILE A 76 -6.63 14.85 -4.77
N MET A 77 -5.35 14.54 -4.78
CA MET A 77 -4.64 14.06 -5.96
C MET A 77 -4.87 12.56 -6.23
N SER A 78 -5.09 11.79 -5.16
CA SER A 78 -5.43 10.39 -5.25
C SER A 78 -6.64 10.11 -4.33
N PRO A 79 -7.83 9.83 -4.88
CA PRO A 79 -8.99 9.44 -4.07
C PRO A 79 -8.74 8.11 -3.33
N LEU A 80 -7.83 7.28 -3.85
CA LEU A 80 -7.46 6.00 -3.24
C LEU A 80 -6.82 6.18 -1.85
N ILE A 81 -5.87 7.11 -1.68
CA ILE A 81 -5.25 7.38 -0.37
C ILE A 81 -6.29 7.81 0.66
N LYS A 82 -7.29 8.62 0.25
CA LYS A 82 -8.39 9.05 1.12
C LYS A 82 -9.23 7.84 1.58
N GLU A 83 -9.53 6.93 0.67
CA GLU A 83 -10.26 5.70 1.01
C GLU A 83 -9.48 4.84 2.01
N ILE A 84 -8.17 4.68 1.79
CA ILE A 84 -7.32 3.85 2.65
C ILE A 84 -7.23 4.41 4.07
N LYS A 85 -7.16 5.73 4.24
CA LYS A 85 -7.19 6.38 5.56
C LYS A 85 -8.51 6.16 6.32
N ASN A 86 -9.61 5.93 5.61
CA ASN A 86 -10.93 5.71 6.21
C ASN A 86 -11.22 4.23 6.56
N ARG A 87 -10.43 3.26 6.06
CA ARG A 87 -10.56 1.82 6.40
C ARG A 87 -10.29 1.56 7.89
N PRO A 88 -10.59 0.44 8.54
CA PRO A 88 -10.18 0.23 9.95
C PRO A 88 -8.64 0.25 10.13
N ALA A 89 -8.18 0.73 11.30
CA ALA A 89 -6.75 0.82 11.63
C ALA A 89 -6.11 -0.58 11.79
N GLY A 90 -4.83 -0.71 11.42
CA GLY A 90 -4.04 -1.94 11.65
C GLY A 90 -3.61 -2.71 10.40
N LYS A 91 -4.23 -2.46 9.24
CA LYS A 91 -3.87 -3.07 7.93
C LYS A 91 -3.75 -2.04 6.80
N ARG A 92 -3.56 -0.77 7.14
CA ARG A 92 -3.44 0.31 6.16
C ARG A 92 -1.96 0.57 5.91
N TRP A 93 -1.55 0.62 4.65
CA TRP A 93 -0.14 0.90 4.33
C TRP A 93 0.26 2.35 4.67
N VAL A 94 -0.69 3.29 4.70
CA VAL A 94 -0.48 4.70 5.09
C VAL A 94 -0.02 4.86 6.55
N ASP A 95 -0.25 3.87 7.40
CA ASP A 95 0.24 3.87 8.79
C ASP A 95 1.73 3.47 8.84
N CYS A 96 2.22 2.77 7.82
CA CYS A 96 3.60 2.26 7.75
C CYS A 96 4.52 3.17 6.93
N VAL A 97 3.99 3.85 5.91
CA VAL A 97 4.75 4.58 4.91
C VAL A 97 4.04 5.89 4.57
N ASN A 98 4.79 6.98 4.57
CA ASN A 98 4.33 8.28 4.10
C ASN A 98 4.92 8.58 2.72
N MET A 99 4.04 8.87 1.76
CA MET A 99 4.46 9.48 0.50
C MET A 99 4.52 11.00 0.65
N LYS A 100 5.53 11.62 0.05
CA LYS A 100 5.68 13.06 -0.07
C LYS A 100 5.95 13.40 -1.51
N VAL A 101 5.42 14.50 -2.02
CA VAL A 101 5.72 14.97 -3.37
C VAL A 101 6.39 16.33 -3.34
N SER A 102 7.40 16.50 -4.18
CA SER A 102 8.22 17.70 -4.28
C SER A 102 8.17 18.27 -5.69
N ASN A 103 7.80 19.55 -5.79
CA ASN A 103 7.66 20.27 -7.06
C ASN A 103 8.98 20.76 -7.64
N ALA A 104 9.99 21.03 -6.79
CA ALA A 104 11.27 21.57 -7.25
C ALA A 104 11.99 20.59 -8.20
N GLU A 105 11.77 19.29 -8.02
CA GLU A 105 12.48 18.23 -8.72
C GLU A 105 11.53 17.24 -9.44
N GLY A 106 10.21 17.42 -9.33
CA GLY A 106 9.22 16.49 -9.90
C GLY A 106 9.29 15.09 -9.29
N LEU A 107 9.53 14.99 -7.98
CA LEU A 107 9.83 13.73 -7.29
C LEU A 107 8.70 13.29 -6.36
N ILE A 108 8.41 11.99 -6.35
CA ILE A 108 7.63 11.32 -5.30
C ILE A 108 8.62 10.62 -4.37
N LYS A 109 8.72 11.10 -3.13
CA LYS A 109 9.53 10.53 -2.05
C LYS A 109 8.68 9.57 -1.23
N ILE A 110 9.17 8.35 -1.04
CA ILE A 110 8.55 7.37 -0.16
C ILE A 110 9.36 7.30 1.13
N VAL A 111 8.78 7.78 2.23
CA VAL A 111 9.42 7.84 3.54
C VAL A 111 8.83 6.78 4.44
N GLU A 112 9.65 5.81 4.84
CA GLU A 112 9.25 4.84 5.85
C GLU A 112 9.04 5.52 7.20
N LEU A 113 7.93 5.19 7.85
CA LEU A 113 7.67 5.66 9.20
C LEU A 113 8.39 4.75 10.20
N ASN A 114 9.27 5.34 11.00
CA ASN A 114 9.84 4.74 12.20
C ASN A 114 8.87 4.96 13.37
N THR A 115 7.67 4.39 13.28
CA THR A 115 6.71 4.41 14.40
C THR A 115 7.04 3.29 15.39
N PRO A 116 6.86 3.51 16.71
CA PRO A 116 7.17 2.53 17.76
C PRO A 116 6.26 1.27 17.76
N ASN A 117 5.16 1.27 16.99
CA ASN A 117 4.24 0.14 16.85
C ASN A 117 4.35 -0.49 15.46
N ASN A 118 5.51 -1.05 15.14
CA ASN A 118 5.75 -1.73 13.86
C ASN A 118 4.92 -3.02 13.83
N SER A 119 3.65 -2.92 13.41
CA SER A 119 2.73 -4.05 13.32
C SER A 119 3.35 -5.17 12.45
N PRO A 120 2.98 -6.45 12.66
CA PRO A 120 3.45 -7.54 11.81
C PRO A 120 3.27 -7.25 10.31
N PHE A 121 2.17 -6.57 9.98
CA PHE A 121 1.88 -6.07 8.64
C PHE A 121 2.92 -5.04 8.14
N CYS A 122 3.24 -3.99 8.91
CA CYS A 122 4.25 -3.00 8.49
C CYS A 122 5.64 -3.63 8.30
N LYS A 123 5.99 -4.63 9.12
CA LYS A 123 7.24 -5.38 8.95
C LYS A 123 7.24 -6.17 7.64
N ALA A 124 6.18 -6.94 7.37
CA ALA A 124 6.05 -7.70 6.13
C ALA A 124 6.02 -6.79 4.89
N LEU A 125 5.39 -5.61 4.99
CA LEU A 125 5.36 -4.62 3.92
C LEU A 125 6.77 -4.09 3.61
N LYS A 126 7.55 -3.70 4.63
CA LYS A 126 8.96 -3.26 4.50
C LYS A 126 9.87 -4.33 3.90
N GLU A 127 9.55 -5.60 4.13
CA GLU A 127 10.33 -6.71 3.57
C GLU A 127 10.06 -6.94 2.07
N THR A 128 8.98 -6.38 1.52
CA THR A 128 8.63 -6.54 0.12
C THR A 128 9.65 -5.83 -0.79
N GLN A 129 10.07 -6.52 -1.87
CA GLN A 129 11.07 -6.03 -2.81
C GLN A 129 10.71 -4.66 -3.41
N ALA A 130 9.44 -4.46 -3.80
CA ALA A 130 8.98 -3.20 -4.39
C ALA A 130 9.19 -2.01 -3.45
N LEU A 131 8.90 -2.17 -2.15
CA LEU A 131 9.05 -1.08 -1.20
C LEU A 131 10.52 -0.78 -0.94
N LYS A 132 11.37 -1.81 -0.82
CA LYS A 132 12.83 -1.63 -0.71
C LYS A 132 13.38 -0.85 -1.90
N ASP A 133 12.92 -1.16 -3.11
CA ASP A 133 13.39 -0.47 -4.31
C ASP A 133 12.94 0.99 -4.36
N TRP A 134 11.73 1.30 -3.90
CA TRP A 134 11.24 2.69 -3.82
C TRP A 134 11.87 3.49 -2.69
N THR A 135 12.13 2.88 -1.53
CA THR A 135 12.84 3.52 -0.42
C THR A 135 14.28 3.82 -0.84
N LYS A 136 14.97 2.86 -1.48
CA LYS A 136 16.31 3.08 -2.05
C LYS A 136 16.32 4.19 -3.09
N GLN A 137 15.35 4.21 -4.01
CA GLN A 137 15.22 5.31 -4.97
C GLN A 137 15.00 6.67 -4.29
N THR A 138 14.30 6.70 -3.16
CA THR A 138 14.12 7.92 -2.37
C THR A 138 15.42 8.37 -1.70
N GLN A 139 16.26 7.44 -1.26
CA GLN A 139 17.54 7.73 -0.61
C GLN A 139 18.65 8.09 -1.62
N ASP A 140 18.74 7.36 -2.73
CA ASP A 140 19.85 7.48 -3.68
C ASP A 140 19.58 8.54 -4.76
N ASN A 141 18.35 8.63 -5.26
CA ASN A 141 17.97 9.51 -6.38
C ASN A 141 17.04 10.65 -5.97
N GLY A 142 16.80 10.82 -4.67
CA GLY A 142 15.89 11.82 -4.13
C GLY A 142 14.40 11.51 -4.33
N GLY A 143 14.03 10.37 -4.92
CA GLY A 143 12.64 9.97 -5.15
C GLY A 143 12.38 9.32 -6.50
N ILE A 144 11.13 8.90 -6.70
CA ILE A 144 10.63 8.44 -7.99
C ILE A 144 10.41 9.68 -8.87
N LYS A 145 11.13 9.77 -9.99
CA LYS A 145 11.02 10.86 -10.96
C LYS A 145 9.71 10.76 -11.75
N VAL A 146 8.96 11.85 -11.78
CA VAL A 146 7.68 11.96 -12.46
C VAL A 146 7.83 12.93 -13.62
N GLY A 147 8.03 12.37 -14.82
CA GLY A 147 8.21 13.16 -16.04
C GLY A 147 9.68 13.48 -16.36
N GLY A 148 10.00 13.44 -17.65
CA GLY A 148 11.30 13.81 -18.19
C GLY A 148 11.48 15.32 -18.14
N TYR A 149 12.23 15.78 -17.15
CA TYR A 149 12.80 17.12 -17.10
C TYR A 149 13.54 17.38 -18.43
N SER A 150 13.08 18.33 -19.25
CA SER A 150 13.85 19.05 -20.30
C SER A 150 12.97 19.60 -21.42
N LEU A 151 11.77 19.06 -21.67
CA LEU A 151 10.99 19.48 -22.85
C LEU A 151 10.16 20.77 -22.65
N PHE A 152 9.85 21.16 -21.41
CA PHE A 152 8.97 22.29 -21.12
C PHE A 152 9.43 23.15 -19.92
N GLN A 153 10.74 23.24 -19.66
CA GLN A 153 11.23 24.33 -18.80
C GLN A 153 11.07 25.64 -19.57
N GLU A 154 9.90 26.26 -19.47
CA GLU A 154 9.73 27.68 -19.78
C GLU A 154 10.49 28.42 -18.67
N ASN A 155 11.67 28.94 -19.03
CA ASN A 155 12.45 29.85 -18.21
C ASN A 155 11.56 31.06 -17.89
N SER A 156 10.94 31.04 -16.72
CA SER A 156 10.34 32.24 -16.14
C SER A 156 11.47 33.05 -15.52
N ASP A 157 12.25 33.70 -16.38
CA ASP A 157 13.13 34.79 -15.97
C ASP A 157 12.26 35.94 -15.46
N ASN A 158 12.43 36.31 -14.20
CA ASN A 158 12.07 37.63 -13.68
C ASN A 158 13.06 38.05 -12.60
#